data_AF-A0AAV0VBG4-F1
#
_entry.id   AF-A0AAV0VBG4-F1
#
_cell.length_a   1.000
_cell.length_b   1.000
_cell.length_c   1.000
_cell.angle_alpha   90.00
_cell.angle_beta   90.00
_cell.angle_gamma   90.00
#
_symmetry.space_group_name_H-M   'P 1'
#
loop_
_entity.id
_entity.type
_entity.pdbx_description
1 polymer ?
#
loop_
_entity_poly.entity_id
_entity_poly.type
_entity_poly.pdbx_seq_one_letter_code
_entity_poly.pdbx_strand_id
1 'polypeptide(L)'
;MSLLRLLFLIIVVTITPGASTVAADSDSNTTISMVRNLAETESVDYHVVTLNAVNRKRTAFGLPKLCLNNKLRNAALLHSRDMATRNFMSHIGSTGSTTSSRAATQGRRWTFLAENVAAGHATVASVVASWMKSKPHPSQHPELQGQDV
;
A
#
# COMPACT_ATOMS: atom_id res chain seq x y z
N MET A 1 -28.74 -11.76 6.63
CA MET A 1 -28.52 -10.46 5.97
C MET A 1 -27.70 -9.57 6.89
N SER A 2 -26.41 -9.44 6.64
CA SER A 2 -25.65 -8.23 7.01
C SER A 2 -24.42 -8.16 6.12
N LEU A 3 -24.49 -7.26 5.14
CA LEU A 3 -23.47 -6.99 4.13
C LEU A 3 -22.31 -6.20 4.79
N LEU A 4 -21.28 -6.90 5.26
CA LEU A 4 -20.07 -6.23 5.75
C LEU A 4 -19.14 -5.93 4.57
N ARG A 5 -19.28 -4.72 4.02
CA ARG A 5 -18.44 -4.19 2.95
C ARG A 5 -17.01 -3.97 3.49
N LEU A 6 -16.13 -4.92 3.22
CA LEU A 6 -14.70 -4.88 3.55
C LEU A 6 -14.03 -3.67 2.89
N LEU A 7 -13.34 -2.84 3.69
CA LEU A 7 -12.57 -1.67 3.25
C LEU A 7 -11.09 -2.07 3.36
N PHE A 8 -10.39 -2.10 2.22
CA PHE A 8 -9.02 -2.62 2.11
C PHE A 8 -7.98 -1.50 2.31
N LEU A 9 -6.98 -1.75 3.14
CA LEU A 9 -5.74 -0.97 3.22
C LEU A 9 -4.63 -1.77 2.52
N ILE A 10 -3.88 -1.12 1.64
CA ILE A 10 -2.94 -1.79 0.73
C ILE A 10 -1.63 -1.02 0.67
N ILE A 11 -0.54 -1.75 0.85
CA ILE A 11 0.79 -1.29 0.48
C ILE A 11 1.47 -2.27 -0.47
N VAL A 12 2.18 -1.71 -1.46
CA VAL A 12 3.15 -2.39 -2.31
C VAL A 12 4.45 -1.59 -2.22
N VAL A 13 5.57 -2.25 -1.91
CA VAL A 13 6.93 -1.69 -1.96
C VAL A 13 7.67 -2.37 -3.12
N THR A 14 8.29 -1.59 -4.01
CA THR A 14 9.26 -2.07 -4.99
C THR A 14 10.56 -1.30 -4.85
N ILE A 15 11.70 -2.00 -4.81
CA ILE A 15 13.05 -1.42 -4.84
C ILE A 15 13.56 -1.53 -6.28
N THR A 16 14.07 -0.44 -6.85
CA THR A 16 14.86 -0.43 -8.11
C THR A 16 16.35 -0.24 -7.80
N PRO A 17 17.27 -1.00 -8.43
CA PRO A 17 18.71 -0.75 -8.30
C PRO A 17 19.23 0.14 -9.45
N GLY A 18 20.29 0.92 -9.17
CA GLY A 18 21.27 1.32 -10.19
C GLY A 18 21.56 2.81 -10.29
N ALA A 19 22.75 3.20 -9.83
CA ALA A 19 23.36 4.51 -10.05
C ALA A 19 23.87 4.67 -11.50
N SER A 20 23.93 5.90 -12.00
CA SER A 20 24.85 6.30 -13.08
C SER A 20 25.17 7.79 -12.97
N THR A 21 26.44 8.10 -12.80
CA THR A 21 27.00 9.46 -12.87
C THR A 21 27.28 9.82 -14.32
N VAL A 22 26.73 10.95 -14.79
CA VAL A 22 27.20 11.63 -16.00
C VAL A 22 27.37 13.12 -15.68
N ALA A 23 28.51 13.67 -16.11
CA ALA A 23 28.95 15.05 -15.86
C ALA A 23 28.85 15.91 -17.13
N ALA A 24 28.60 17.21 -16.92
CA ALA A 24 28.86 18.38 -17.80
C ALA A 24 28.01 18.51 -19.10
N ASP A 25 27.51 19.65 -19.59
CA ASP A 25 27.57 21.09 -19.22
C ASP A 25 26.48 21.88 -20.01
N SER A 26 26.02 23.00 -19.44
CA SER A 26 25.38 24.22 -19.98
C SER A 26 24.13 24.19 -20.89
N ASP A 27 22.96 24.29 -20.24
CA ASP A 27 22.00 25.42 -20.35
C ASP A 27 20.88 25.22 -19.30
N SER A 28 21.24 25.49 -18.05
CA SER A 28 20.82 24.64 -16.92
C SER A 28 19.55 25.07 -16.16
N ASN A 29 18.81 26.10 -16.59
CA ASN A 29 17.67 26.58 -15.79
C ASN A 29 16.29 26.40 -16.43
N THR A 30 16.16 26.45 -17.76
CA THR A 30 14.86 26.34 -18.45
C THR A 30 14.54 24.91 -18.86
N THR A 31 15.53 24.14 -19.31
CA THR A 31 15.40 22.72 -19.67
C THR A 31 15.26 21.84 -18.43
N ILE A 32 16.03 22.11 -17.36
CA ILE A 32 15.94 21.36 -16.10
C ILE A 32 14.54 21.49 -15.47
N SER A 33 13.87 22.64 -15.55
CA SER A 33 12.53 22.82 -15.00
C SER A 33 11.43 22.07 -15.79
N MET A 34 11.57 21.95 -17.12
CA MET A 34 10.66 21.15 -17.94
C MET A 34 10.91 19.63 -17.83
N VAL A 35 12.18 19.21 -17.80
CA VAL A 35 12.55 17.80 -17.67
C VAL A 35 12.27 17.28 -16.25
N ARG A 36 12.40 18.11 -15.21
CA ARG A 36 11.99 17.76 -13.83
C ARG A 36 10.48 17.58 -13.72
N ASN A 37 9.69 18.43 -14.39
CA ASN A 37 8.23 18.26 -14.46
C ASN A 37 7.81 17.00 -15.26
N LEU A 38 8.58 16.60 -16.29
CA LEU A 38 8.32 15.37 -17.05
C LEU A 38 8.79 14.10 -16.30
N ALA A 39 9.93 14.15 -15.61
CA ALA A 39 10.45 13.03 -14.83
C ALA A 39 9.69 12.81 -13.50
N GLU A 40 9.10 13.86 -12.93
CA GLU A 40 8.22 13.76 -11.75
C GLU A 40 6.83 13.19 -12.12
N THR A 41 6.49 13.18 -13.42
CA THR A 41 5.25 12.59 -13.97
C THR A 41 5.36 11.07 -14.20
N GLU A 42 6.56 10.48 -14.16
CA GLU A 42 6.77 9.03 -14.38
C GLU A 42 6.71 8.20 -13.08
N SER A 43 6.41 8.81 -11.92
CA SER A 43 6.19 8.03 -10.69
C SER A 43 4.78 7.44 -10.70
N VAL A 44 4.68 6.14 -10.94
CA VAL A 44 3.41 5.42 -10.84
C VAL A 44 2.94 5.47 -9.38
N ASP A 45 1.82 6.16 -9.11
CA ASP A 45 1.19 6.10 -7.79
C ASP A 45 0.54 4.71 -7.60
N TYR A 46 1.31 3.80 -6.98
CA TYR A 46 0.87 2.45 -6.68
C TYR A 46 -0.39 2.41 -5.80
N HIS A 47 -0.72 3.45 -5.03
CA HIS A 47 -1.97 3.49 -4.28
C HIS A 47 -3.18 3.60 -5.23
N VAL A 48 -3.10 4.43 -6.26
CA VAL A 48 -4.16 4.59 -7.28
C VAL A 48 -4.27 3.32 -8.13
N VAL A 49 -3.15 2.79 -8.61
CA VAL A 49 -3.13 1.56 -9.42
C VAL A 49 -3.74 0.39 -8.64
N THR A 50 -3.39 0.28 -7.35
CA THR A 50 -3.90 -0.82 -6.54
C THR A 50 -5.36 -0.65 -6.14
N LEU A 51 -5.81 0.56 -5.80
CA LEU A 51 -7.23 0.84 -5.59
C LEU A 51 -8.05 0.44 -6.84
N ASN A 52 -7.56 0.79 -8.03
CA ASN A 52 -8.24 0.45 -9.28
C ASN A 52 -8.31 -1.07 -9.49
N ALA A 53 -7.23 -1.80 -9.21
CA ALA A 53 -7.21 -3.26 -9.29
C ALA A 53 -8.20 -3.92 -8.32
N VAL A 54 -8.27 -3.45 -7.08
CA VAL A 54 -9.26 -3.91 -6.10
C VAL A 54 -10.67 -3.57 -6.52
N ASN A 55 -10.91 -2.35 -6.99
CA ASN A 55 -12.23 -1.93 -7.43
C ASN A 55 -12.74 -2.76 -8.60
N ARG A 56 -11.86 -3.20 -9.52
CA ARG A 56 -12.23 -4.18 -10.57
C ARG A 56 -12.72 -5.50 -9.98
N LYS A 57 -12.03 -6.04 -8.96
CA LYS A 57 -12.48 -7.27 -8.27
C LYS A 57 -13.81 -7.03 -7.55
N ARG A 58 -13.95 -5.93 -6.83
CA ARG A 58 -15.20 -5.57 -6.12
C ARG A 58 -16.38 -5.48 -7.06
N THR A 59 -16.24 -4.79 -8.19
CA THR A 59 -17.34 -4.66 -9.17
C THR A 59 -17.68 -6.00 -9.81
N ALA A 60 -16.70 -6.89 -10.03
CA ALA A 60 -16.96 -8.24 -10.53
C ALA A 60 -17.80 -9.10 -9.55
N PHE A 61 -17.75 -8.78 -8.25
CA PHE A 61 -18.60 -9.39 -7.22
C PHE A 61 -19.87 -8.56 -6.89
N GLY A 62 -20.22 -7.56 -7.70
CA GLY A 62 -21.39 -6.70 -7.45
C GLY A 62 -21.26 -5.77 -6.24
N LEU A 63 -20.04 -5.55 -5.74
CA LEU A 63 -19.77 -4.66 -4.62
C LEU A 63 -19.46 -3.23 -5.10
N PRO A 64 -19.85 -2.18 -4.35
CA PRO A 64 -19.51 -0.82 -4.72
C PRO A 64 -18.02 -0.57 -4.65
N LYS A 65 -17.53 0.35 -5.50
CA LYS A 65 -16.15 0.82 -5.49
C LYS A 65 -15.80 1.50 -4.15
N LEU A 66 -14.54 1.37 -3.76
CA LEU A 66 -13.93 2.12 -2.67
C LEU A 66 -13.31 3.42 -3.22
N CYS A 67 -13.13 4.39 -2.33
CA CYS A 67 -12.42 5.64 -2.59
C CYS A 67 -11.13 5.69 -1.78
N LEU A 68 -10.10 6.36 -2.31
CA LEU A 68 -8.90 6.67 -1.54
C LEU A 68 -9.24 7.59 -0.36
N ASN A 69 -8.49 7.42 0.73
CA ASN A 69 -8.51 8.34 1.85
C ASN A 69 -7.09 8.66 2.29
N ASN A 70 -6.71 9.94 2.26
CA ASN A 70 -5.34 10.36 2.53
C ASN A 70 -4.84 9.97 3.93
N LYS A 71 -5.72 10.00 4.94
CA LYS A 71 -5.36 9.59 6.31
C LYS A 71 -5.02 8.10 6.39
N LEU A 72 -5.84 7.26 5.76
CA LEU A 72 -5.57 5.82 5.67
C LEU A 72 -4.34 5.53 4.81
N ARG A 73 -4.16 6.22 3.69
CA ARG A 73 -2.96 6.11 2.85
C ARG A 73 -1.69 6.38 3.65
N ASN A 74 -1.68 7.45 4.45
CA ASN A 74 -0.53 7.79 5.30
C ASN A 74 -0.28 6.74 6.39
N ALA A 75 -1.34 6.23 7.05
CA ALA A 75 -1.20 5.15 8.02
C ALA A 75 -0.57 3.89 7.39
N ALA A 76 -1.01 3.53 6.19
CA ALA A 76 -0.50 2.39 5.44
C ALA A 76 0.99 2.57 5.09
N LEU A 77 1.33 3.74 4.51
CA LEU A 77 2.69 4.05 4.09
C LEU A 77 3.68 3.98 5.25
N LEU A 78 3.31 4.51 6.42
CA LEU A 78 4.15 4.46 7.62
C LEU A 78 4.35 3.03 8.10
N HIS A 79 3.28 2.21 8.12
CA HIS A 79 3.36 0.80 8.53
C HIS A 79 4.27 -0.01 7.61
N SER A 80 4.17 0.17 6.30
CA SER A 80 5.05 -0.55 5.39
C SER A 80 6.49 -0.08 5.40
N ARG A 81 6.73 1.21 5.65
CA ARG A 81 8.10 1.67 5.88
C ARG A 81 8.68 1.04 7.13
N ASP A 82 7.91 0.91 8.20
CA ASP A 82 8.33 0.22 9.42
C ASP A 82 8.69 -1.25 9.16
N MET A 83 7.77 -1.99 8.51
CA MET A 83 7.98 -3.38 8.09
C MET A 83 9.22 -3.55 7.21
N ALA A 84 9.38 -2.71 6.19
CA ALA A 84 10.52 -2.78 5.28
C ALA A 84 11.85 -2.43 5.98
N THR A 85 11.85 -1.39 6.83
CA THR A 85 13.07 -0.91 7.52
C THR A 85 13.58 -1.93 8.54
N ARG A 86 12.67 -2.68 9.17
CA ARG A 86 13.00 -3.66 10.21
C ARG A 86 12.89 -5.11 9.72
N ASN A 87 12.73 -5.31 8.42
CA ASN A 87 12.71 -6.61 7.76
C ASN A 87 11.72 -7.62 8.38
N PHE A 88 10.47 -7.20 8.56
CA PHE A 88 9.39 -8.07 9.04
C PHE A 88 8.08 -7.84 8.29
N MET A 89 7.17 -8.81 8.32
CA MET A 89 5.78 -8.66 7.87
C MET A 89 4.85 -8.99 9.03
N SER A 90 3.94 -8.08 9.36
CA SER A 90 2.94 -8.26 10.41
C SER A 90 1.85 -7.19 10.32
N HIS A 91 0.66 -7.48 10.87
CA HIS A 91 -0.36 -6.46 11.12
C HIS A 91 0.01 -5.51 12.28
N ILE A 92 0.86 -5.99 13.19
CA ILE A 92 1.34 -5.24 14.34
C ILE A 92 2.65 -4.57 13.97
N GLY A 93 2.70 -3.24 14.12
CA GLY A 93 3.92 -2.47 13.90
C GLY A 93 4.96 -2.75 14.97
N SER A 94 6.20 -2.37 14.71
CA SER A 94 7.35 -2.65 15.58
C SER A 94 7.28 -2.01 16.97
N THR A 95 6.40 -1.02 17.13
CA THR A 95 6.08 -0.35 18.41
C THR A 95 4.85 -0.92 19.09
N GLY A 96 4.29 -2.03 18.59
CA GLY A 96 3.01 -2.58 19.04
C GLY A 96 1.77 -1.90 18.45
N SER A 97 1.94 -1.01 17.46
CA SER A 97 0.80 -0.32 16.83
C SER A 97 -0.12 -1.31 16.09
N THR A 98 -1.43 -1.16 16.26
CA THR A 98 -2.45 -1.92 15.52
C THR A 98 -2.94 -1.10 14.33
N THR A 99 -3.61 -1.72 13.35
CA THR A 99 -4.24 -0.98 12.23
C THR A 99 -5.17 0.13 12.74
N SER A 100 -5.94 -0.15 13.80
CA SER A 100 -6.84 0.82 14.43
C SER A 100 -6.07 1.97 15.07
N SER A 101 -5.00 1.70 15.85
CA SER A 101 -4.22 2.78 16.46
C SER A 101 -3.54 3.65 15.39
N ARG A 102 -2.99 3.05 14.33
CA ARG A 102 -2.41 3.80 13.19
C ARG A 102 -3.44 4.69 12.49
N ALA A 103 -4.66 4.19 12.27
CA ALA A 103 -5.74 4.99 11.69
C ALA A 103 -6.16 6.15 12.62
N ALA A 104 -6.22 5.92 13.94
CA ALA A 104 -6.53 6.95 14.93
C ALA A 104 -5.44 8.03 14.97
N THR A 105 -4.17 7.65 14.93
CA THR A 105 -3.04 8.60 14.88
C THR A 105 -3.13 9.53 13.68
N GLN A 106 -3.65 9.05 12.54
CA GLN A 106 -3.92 9.89 11.35
C GLN A 106 -5.24 10.67 11.44
N GLY A 107 -5.95 10.59 12.56
CA GLY A 107 -7.24 11.25 12.79
C GLY A 107 -8.37 10.72 11.92
N ARG A 108 -8.30 9.44 11.51
CA ARG A 108 -9.40 8.79 10.77
C ARG A 108 -10.42 8.24 11.78
N ARG A 109 -11.70 8.47 11.54
CA ARG A 109 -12.79 7.74 12.22
C ARG A 109 -13.25 6.57 11.34
N TRP A 110 -13.61 5.45 11.96
CA TRP A 110 -14.06 4.25 11.25
C TRP A 110 -15.15 3.52 12.05
N THR A 111 -16.00 2.79 11.33
CA THR A 111 -16.95 1.82 11.90
C THR A 111 -16.46 0.40 11.71
N PHE A 112 -15.72 0.15 10.63
CA PHE A 112 -15.05 -1.09 10.32
C PHE A 112 -13.70 -0.78 9.67
N LEU A 113 -12.69 -1.57 9.99
CA LEU A 113 -11.34 -1.43 9.46
C LEU A 113 -10.74 -2.82 9.25
N ALA A 114 -10.07 -3.02 8.12
CA ALA A 114 -9.32 -4.22 7.81
C ALA A 114 -8.01 -3.83 7.12
N GLU A 115 -7.03 -4.72 7.16
CA GLU A 115 -5.72 -4.52 6.56
C GLU A 115 -5.32 -5.77 5.79
N ASN A 116 -4.78 -5.56 4.59
CA ASN A 116 -4.05 -6.59 3.87
C ASN A 116 -2.60 -6.13 3.74
N VAL A 117 -1.65 -7.06 3.91
CA VAL A 117 -0.21 -6.79 3.78
C VAL A 117 0.34 -7.77 2.75
N ALA A 118 1.25 -7.30 1.89
CA ALA A 118 1.96 -8.14 0.93
C ALA A 118 3.38 -7.60 0.72
N ALA A 119 4.33 -8.50 0.43
CA ALA A 119 5.70 -8.14 0.06
C ALA A 119 6.27 -9.15 -0.94
N GLY A 120 7.36 -8.79 -1.61
CA GLY A 120 8.06 -9.70 -2.55
C GLY A 120 7.40 -9.84 -3.92
N HIS A 121 6.34 -9.10 -4.20
CA HIS A 121 5.63 -9.13 -5.48
C HIS A 121 6.16 -8.07 -6.44
N ALA A 122 6.41 -8.45 -7.70
CA ALA A 122 6.89 -7.54 -8.73
C ALA A 122 5.79 -6.61 -9.29
N THR A 123 4.52 -6.98 -9.15
CA THR A 123 3.41 -6.22 -9.76
C THR A 123 2.17 -6.16 -8.86
N VAL A 124 1.42 -5.07 -8.97
CA VAL A 124 0.10 -4.90 -8.32
C VAL A 124 -0.87 -6.03 -8.69
N ALA A 125 -0.84 -6.49 -9.94
CA ALA A 125 -1.69 -7.59 -10.37
C ALA A 125 -1.38 -8.89 -9.60
N SER A 126 -0.09 -9.18 -9.37
CA SER A 126 0.32 -10.35 -8.59
C SER A 126 -0.05 -10.24 -7.10
N VAL A 127 0.04 -9.03 -6.52
CA VAL A 127 -0.42 -8.74 -5.15
C VAL A 127 -1.94 -8.95 -5.01
N VAL A 128 -2.73 -8.36 -5.91
CA VAL A 128 -4.19 -8.54 -5.83
C VAL A 128 -4.58 -9.99 -6.08
N ALA A 129 -3.85 -10.71 -6.93
CA ALA A 129 -4.08 -12.13 -7.16
C ALA A 129 -3.75 -13.00 -5.93
N SER A 130 -2.71 -12.66 -5.15
CA SER A 130 -2.40 -13.40 -3.91
C SER A 130 -3.51 -13.23 -2.87
N TRP A 131 -3.99 -12.00 -2.63
CA TRP A 131 -5.10 -11.76 -1.70
C TRP A 131 -6.41 -12.43 -2.10
N MET A 132 -6.67 -12.58 -3.40
CA MET A 132 -7.88 -13.30 -3.84
C MET A 132 -7.78 -14.82 -3.63
N LYS A 133 -6.57 -15.36 -3.48
CA LYS A 133 -6.31 -16.77 -3.21
C LYS A 133 -6.16 -17.08 -1.72
N SER A 134 -5.87 -16.06 -0.89
CA SER A 134 -5.69 -16.26 0.54
C SER A 134 -7.02 -16.56 1.24
N LYS A 135 -6.97 -17.41 2.26
CA LYS A 135 -8.10 -17.55 3.19
C LYS A 135 -8.17 -16.28 4.05
N PRO A 136 -9.36 -15.83 4.48
CA PRO A 136 -9.46 -14.71 5.41
C PRO A 136 -8.59 -14.98 6.63
N HIS A 137 -7.72 -14.03 7.00
CA HIS A 137 -6.95 -14.14 8.23
C HIS A 137 -7.95 -14.18 9.40
N PRO A 138 -7.86 -15.18 10.30
CA PRO A 138 -8.55 -15.10 11.57
C PRO A 138 -8.15 -13.80 12.26
N SER A 139 -9.09 -13.10 12.88
CA SER A 139 -8.79 -11.95 13.74
C SER A 139 -7.85 -12.40 14.86
N GLN A 140 -6.58 -11.99 14.81
CA GLN A 140 -5.55 -12.50 15.71
C GLN A 140 -5.31 -11.60 16.92
N HIS A 141 -5.53 -12.19 18.08
CA HIS A 141 -4.70 -12.09 19.27
C HIS A 141 -4.63 -13.52 19.86
N PRO A 142 -3.53 -13.98 20.46
CA PRO A 142 -2.10 -13.81 20.20
C PRO A 142 -1.46 -15.13 19.66
N GLU A 143 -0.15 -15.12 19.44
CA GLU A 143 0.71 -16.32 19.28
C GLU A 143 1.02 -16.78 17.84
N LEU A 144 2.05 -16.13 17.27
CA LEU A 144 3.06 -16.64 16.33
C LEU A 144 2.69 -17.80 15.39
N GLN A 145 2.14 -17.53 14.19
CA GLN A 145 2.33 -18.35 12.97
C GLN A 145 2.11 -17.39 11.78
N GLY A 146 3.08 -17.03 10.94
CA GLY A 146 3.75 -17.93 10.00
C GLY A 146 3.17 -17.71 8.61
N GLN A 147 3.83 -16.87 7.79
CA GLN A 147 3.54 -16.55 6.38
C GLN A 147 2.19 -15.86 6.10
N ASP A 148 2.14 -14.54 6.30
CA ASP A 148 1.05 -13.70 5.80
C ASP A 148 1.36 -13.21 4.37
N VAL A 149 0.49 -13.59 3.42
CA VAL A 149 0.51 -13.22 1.99
C VAL A 149 -0.51 -12.14 1.63
#